data_AF-A0A8F9XKV5-F1
#
_entry.id   AF-A0A8F9XKV5-F1
#
_cell.length_a   1.000
_cell.length_b   1.000
_cell.length_c   1.000
_cell.angle_alpha   90.00
_cell.angle_beta   90.00
_cell.angle_gamma   90.00
#
_symmetry.space_group_name_H-M   'P 1'
#
loop_
_entity.id
_entity.type
_entity.pdbx_description
1 polymer ?
#
loop_
_entity_poly.entity_id
_entity_poly.type
_entity_poly.pdbx_seq_one_letter_code
_entity_poly.pdbx_strand_id
1 'polypeptide(L)'
;MSSSIIPMIPCNVSGPLGVLHLPRLWLKVSLEARGKLAAGYPGIGKGFDQMVITGLGLQADAVRKFITEKHPSYPEFEAWVKAQPGVKLDRASVYKLNQAILNYHHDDETRGGILKAAGYPSDGSVTGSAVELNALDDWTAFHAQELR
;
A
#
# COMPACT_ATOMS: atom_id res chain seq x y z
N MET A 1 24.93 -8.94 -2.77
CA MET A 1 23.55 -8.86 -3.30
C MET A 1 22.67 -8.35 -2.16
N SER A 2 22.13 -7.14 -2.22
CA SER A 2 21.08 -6.77 -1.26
C SER A 2 19.78 -7.43 -1.72
N SER A 3 19.22 -8.32 -0.92
CA SER A 3 17.88 -8.83 -1.17
C SER A 3 16.90 -7.66 -1.15
N SER A 4 16.10 -7.54 -2.20
CA SER A 4 14.93 -6.67 -2.18
C SER A 4 13.88 -7.23 -1.24
N ILE A 5 12.92 -6.41 -0.82
CA ILE A 5 11.89 -6.76 0.14
C ILE A 5 10.53 -6.54 -0.52
N ILE A 6 9.71 -7.59 -0.49
CA ILE A 6 8.30 -7.54 -0.86
C ILE A 6 7.54 -6.81 0.26
N PRO A 7 6.80 -5.73 -0.03
CA PRO A 7 6.18 -4.90 1.01
C PRO A 7 4.88 -5.52 1.56
N MET A 8 4.95 -6.67 2.23
CA MET A 8 3.80 -7.55 2.58
C MET A 8 2.76 -6.98 3.57
N ILE A 9 2.80 -5.71 3.96
CA ILE A 9 1.72 -5.12 4.79
C ILE A 9 0.43 -5.07 3.95
N PRO A 10 -0.65 -5.77 4.31
CA PRO A 10 -1.87 -5.76 3.50
C PRO A 10 -2.50 -4.37 3.36
N CYS A 11 -3.14 -4.09 2.23
CA CYS A 11 -3.74 -2.79 1.91
C CYS A 11 -4.90 -2.39 2.86
N ASN A 12 -5.52 -3.35 3.55
CA ASN A 12 -6.61 -3.14 4.49
C ASN A 12 -6.16 -3.01 5.96
N VAL A 13 -4.86 -2.86 6.22
CA VAL A 13 -4.34 -2.57 7.56
C VAL A 13 -4.22 -1.07 7.80
N SER A 14 -4.55 -0.63 9.01
CA SER A 14 -4.36 0.74 9.49
C SER A 14 -3.55 0.78 10.79
N GLY A 15 -2.89 1.91 11.03
CA GLY A 15 -2.32 2.27 12.32
C GLY A 15 -3.27 3.12 13.18
N PRO A 16 -2.77 3.76 14.26
CA PRO A 16 -3.53 4.65 15.13
C PRO A 16 -4.30 5.78 14.44
N LEU A 17 -3.87 6.25 13.26
CA LEU A 17 -4.64 7.22 12.48
C LEU A 17 -5.92 6.65 11.84
N GLY A 18 -6.11 5.33 11.88
CA GLY A 18 -7.27 4.66 11.31
C GLY A 18 -7.32 4.66 9.78
N VAL A 19 -6.27 5.14 9.09
CA VAL A 19 -6.21 5.22 7.62
C VAL A 19 -5.70 3.90 7.06
N LEU A 20 -6.54 3.21 6.27
CA LEU A 20 -6.13 2.00 5.56
C LEU A 20 -5.00 2.31 4.58
N HIS A 21 -4.12 1.34 4.35
CA HIS A 21 -2.98 1.41 3.42
C HIS A 21 -1.87 2.40 3.80
N LEU A 22 -2.09 3.31 4.76
CA LEU A 22 -1.05 4.25 5.24
C LEU A 22 0.23 3.55 5.75
N PRO A 23 0.16 2.43 6.51
CA PRO A 23 1.37 1.70 6.90
C PRO A 23 2.10 1.08 5.70
N ARG A 24 1.36 0.59 4.69
CA ARG A 24 1.97 0.03 3.47
C ARG A 24 2.63 1.12 2.63
N LEU A 25 2.01 2.29 2.48
CA LEU A 25 2.60 3.45 1.81
C LEU A 25 3.94 3.82 2.47
N TRP A 26 3.97 3.93 3.80
CA TRP A 26 5.22 4.19 4.55
C TRP A 26 6.29 3.14 4.26
N LEU A 27 5.94 1.85 4.33
CA LEU A 27 6.89 0.77 4.10
C LEU A 27 7.47 0.83 2.68
N LYS A 28 6.61 0.99 1.66
CA LYS A 28 7.03 1.03 0.25
C LYS A 28 8.00 2.18 -0.02
N VAL A 29 7.67 3.40 0.40
CA VAL A 29 8.54 4.56 0.20
C VAL A 29 9.84 4.40 1.00
N SER A 30 9.77 3.83 2.21
CA SER A 30 10.97 3.56 3.03
C SER A 30 11.90 2.55 2.37
N LEU A 31 11.37 1.46 1.82
CA LEU A 31 12.16 0.46 1.09
C LEU A 31 12.77 1.03 -0.18
N GLU A 32 12.00 1.83 -0.94
CA GLU A 32 12.48 2.49 -2.16
C GLU A 32 13.63 3.45 -1.86
N ALA A 33 13.49 4.29 -0.82
CA ALA A 33 14.52 5.21 -0.35
C ALA A 33 15.82 4.50 0.08
N ARG A 34 15.75 3.20 0.38
CA ARG A 34 16.91 2.37 0.76
C ARG A 34 17.41 1.48 -0.37
N GLY A 35 16.84 1.58 -1.58
CA GLY A 35 17.17 0.70 -2.70
C GLY A 35 16.83 -0.78 -2.43
N LYS A 36 15.85 -1.02 -1.55
CA LYS A 36 15.44 -2.35 -1.09
C LYS A 36 14.03 -2.72 -1.50
N LEU A 37 13.28 -1.88 -2.20
CA LEU A 37 11.95 -2.26 -2.69
C LEU A 37 12.08 -3.27 -3.83
N ALA A 38 11.30 -4.34 -3.78
CA ALA A 38 11.27 -5.34 -4.85
C ALA A 38 10.81 -4.76 -6.19
N ALA A 39 11.38 -5.30 -7.27
CA ALA A 39 10.99 -4.95 -8.63
C ALA A 39 9.48 -5.22 -8.84
N GLY A 40 8.82 -4.36 -9.62
CA GLY A 40 7.36 -4.41 -9.82
C GLY A 40 6.56 -3.58 -8.80
N TYR A 41 7.16 -3.18 -7.68
CA TYR A 41 6.53 -2.30 -6.70
C TYR A 41 7.03 -0.86 -6.87
N PRO A 42 6.16 0.13 -7.18
CA PRO A 42 6.55 1.54 -7.13
C PRO A 42 6.51 2.04 -5.68
N GLY A 43 7.40 2.93 -5.23
CA GLY A 43 7.29 3.48 -3.87
C GLY A 43 5.98 4.24 -3.64
N ILE A 44 5.60 5.09 -4.61
CA ILE A 44 4.27 5.72 -4.70
C ILE A 44 3.67 5.36 -6.05
N GLY A 45 2.71 4.44 -6.06
CA GLY A 45 1.96 4.04 -7.24
C GLY A 45 0.70 4.89 -7.48
N LYS A 46 0.07 4.72 -8.65
CA LYS A 46 -1.16 5.42 -9.03
C LYS A 46 -2.44 4.89 -8.36
N GLY A 47 -2.36 3.73 -7.70
CA GLY A 47 -3.48 3.09 -7.00
C GLY A 47 -3.65 3.59 -5.56
N PHE A 48 -3.70 2.65 -4.60
CA PHE A 48 -3.97 2.97 -3.19
C PHE A 48 -3.02 4.00 -2.57
N ASP A 49 -1.75 4.06 -2.98
CA ASP A 49 -0.81 5.08 -2.50
C ASP A 49 -1.33 6.50 -2.80
N GLN A 50 -1.76 6.73 -4.05
CA GLN A 50 -2.33 8.01 -4.47
C GLN A 50 -3.69 8.27 -3.83
N MET A 51 -4.51 7.23 -3.61
CA MET A 51 -5.79 7.37 -2.89
C MET A 51 -5.57 7.89 -1.46
N VAL A 52 -4.59 7.34 -0.73
CA VAL A 52 -4.24 7.79 0.62
C VAL A 52 -3.69 9.21 0.60
N ILE A 53 -2.74 9.51 -0.28
CA ILE A 53 -2.12 10.84 -0.39
C ILE A 53 -3.18 11.91 -0.69
N THR A 54 -3.99 11.70 -1.74
CA THR A 54 -5.05 12.64 -2.12
C THR A 54 -6.16 12.71 -1.06
N GLY A 55 -6.57 11.57 -0.51
CA GLY A 55 -7.63 11.49 0.49
C GLY A 55 -7.30 12.24 1.78
N LEU A 56 -6.03 12.21 2.20
CA LEU A 56 -5.53 12.96 3.36
C LEU A 56 -5.17 14.42 3.04
N GLY A 57 -5.17 14.84 1.77
CA GLY A 57 -4.74 16.19 1.37
C GLY A 57 -3.23 16.39 1.42
N LEU A 58 -2.45 15.31 1.31
CA LEU A 58 -0.99 15.34 1.32
C LEU A 58 -0.42 15.62 -0.08
N GLN A 59 0.84 16.03 -0.13
CA GLN A 59 1.61 16.16 -1.37
C GLN A 59 2.55 14.96 -1.52
N ALA A 60 2.50 14.26 -2.66
CA ALA A 60 3.29 13.06 -2.90
C ALA A 60 4.80 13.32 -2.78
N ASP A 61 5.28 14.45 -3.31
CA ASP A 61 6.68 14.84 -3.22
C ASP A 61 7.10 15.15 -1.78
N ALA A 62 6.21 15.72 -0.97
CA ALA A 62 6.49 15.98 0.45
C ALA A 62 6.59 14.68 1.25
N VAL A 63 5.69 13.72 1.00
CA VAL A 63 5.75 12.38 1.60
C VAL A 63 7.05 11.68 1.23
N ARG A 64 7.38 11.66 -0.06
CA ARG A 64 8.61 11.06 -0.60
C ARG A 64 9.84 11.70 0.02
N LYS A 65 9.91 13.03 0.03
CA LYS A 65 11.03 13.79 0.59
C LYS A 65 11.21 13.50 2.08
N PHE A 66 10.15 13.56 2.86
CA PHE A 66 10.23 13.31 4.30
C PHE A 66 10.74 11.90 4.62
N ILE A 67 10.17 10.87 3.99
CA ILE A 67 10.58 9.48 4.24
C ILE A 67 12.03 9.24 3.77
N THR A 68 12.41 9.80 2.63
CA THR A 68 13.77 9.65 2.07
C THR A 68 14.83 10.35 2.91
N GLU A 69 14.56 11.57 3.39
CA GLU A 69 15.54 12.36 4.14
C GLU A 69 15.60 12.00 5.63
N LYS A 70 14.47 11.59 6.23
CA LYS A 70 14.37 11.40 7.68
C LYS A 70 14.37 9.95 8.12
N HIS A 71 14.08 9.00 7.22
CA HIS A 71 13.94 7.58 7.56
C HIS A 71 13.08 7.33 8.81
N PRO A 72 11.86 7.92 8.86
CA PRO A 72 11.03 7.87 10.05
C PRO A 72 10.59 6.43 10.34
N SER A 73 10.49 6.08 11.62
CA SER A 73 9.64 4.99 12.07
C SER A 73 8.17 5.27 11.69
N TYR A 74 7.33 4.24 11.68
CA TYR A 74 5.91 4.43 11.36
C TYR A 74 5.20 5.44 12.30
N PRO A 75 5.41 5.43 13.63
CA PRO A 75 4.82 6.46 14.51
C PRO A 75 5.31 7.88 14.21
N GLU A 76 6.58 8.06 13.84
CA GLU A 76 7.11 9.37 13.44
C GLU A 76 6.49 9.84 12.12
N PHE A 77 6.24 8.91 11.19
CA PHE A 77 5.51 9.21 9.96
C PHE A 77 4.06 9.61 10.24
N GLU A 78 3.34 8.90 11.12
CA GLU A 78 1.99 9.31 11.51
C GLU A 78 1.98 10.69 12.21
N ALA A 79 2.96 10.97 13.06
CA ALA A 79 3.11 12.29 13.68
C ALA A 79 3.34 13.39 12.63
N TRP A 80 4.17 13.11 11.62
CA TRP A 80 4.39 14.03 10.51
C TRP A 80 3.13 14.24 9.65
N VAL A 81 2.37 13.18 9.37
CA VAL A 81 1.09 13.26 8.65
C VAL A 81 0.11 14.16 9.41
N LYS A 82 -0.04 13.95 10.73
CA LYS A 82 -0.90 14.78 11.60
C LYS A 82 -0.53 16.26 11.57
N ALA A 83 0.76 16.57 11.40
CA ALA A 83 1.27 17.93 11.39
C ALA A 83 1.12 18.64 10.03
N GLN A 84 0.67 17.96 8.97
CA GLN A 84 0.58 18.59 7.65
C GLN A 84 -0.57 19.62 7.58
N PRO A 85 -0.32 20.81 7.00
CA PRO A 85 -1.36 21.81 6.84
C PRO A 85 -2.55 21.28 6.02
N GLY A 86 -3.75 21.41 6.57
CA GLY A 86 -4.99 20.99 5.89
C GLY A 86 -5.19 19.47 5.80
N VAL A 87 -4.42 18.68 6.56
CA VAL A 87 -4.58 17.21 6.58
C VAL A 87 -6.00 16.81 7.00
N LYS A 88 -6.58 15.85 6.29
CA LYS A 88 -7.96 15.39 6.52
C LYS A 88 -7.98 14.13 7.37
N LEU A 89 -8.00 14.32 8.69
CA LEU A 89 -8.03 13.24 9.68
C LEU A 89 -9.32 13.21 10.51
N ASP A 90 -10.31 14.03 10.16
CA ASP A 90 -11.63 13.93 10.78
C ASP A 90 -12.29 12.59 10.44
N ARG A 91 -13.19 12.14 11.32
CA ARG A 91 -13.82 10.82 11.23
C ARG A 91 -14.54 10.60 9.89
N ALA A 92 -15.16 11.62 9.32
CA ALA A 92 -15.89 11.48 8.07
C ALA A 92 -14.95 11.33 6.87
N SER A 93 -13.86 12.11 6.83
CA SER A 93 -12.84 11.99 5.80
C SER A 93 -12.14 10.63 5.83
N VAL A 94 -11.71 10.16 7.01
CA VAL A 94 -11.06 8.85 7.16
C VAL A 94 -12.02 7.72 6.80
N TYR A 95 -13.29 7.78 7.25
CA TYR A 95 -14.29 6.79 6.88
C TYR A 95 -14.51 6.73 5.37
N LYS A 96 -14.68 7.89 4.70
CA LYS A 96 -14.87 7.95 3.25
C LYS A 96 -13.68 7.36 2.49
N LEU A 97 -12.45 7.71 2.89
CA LEU A 97 -11.23 7.16 2.30
C LEU A 97 -11.16 5.64 2.47
N ASN A 98 -11.40 5.14 3.67
CA ASN A 98 -11.36 3.71 3.94
C ASN A 98 -12.43 2.94 3.16
N GLN A 99 -13.64 3.49 3.02
CA GLN A 99 -14.68 2.91 2.17
C GLN A 99 -14.26 2.88 0.71
N ALA A 100 -13.59 3.92 0.20
CA ALA A 100 -13.06 3.91 -1.16
C ALA A 100 -12.01 2.81 -1.36
N ILE A 101 -11.13 2.59 -0.38
CA ILE A 101 -10.11 1.52 -0.44
C ILE A 101 -10.75 0.13 -0.43
N LEU A 102 -11.72 -0.11 0.46
CA LEU A 102 -12.37 -1.42 0.61
C LEU A 102 -13.25 -1.80 -0.60
N ASN A 103 -13.82 -0.81 -1.29
CA ASN A 103 -14.68 -1.02 -2.46
C ASN A 103 -13.93 -0.86 -3.80
N TYR A 104 -12.60 -0.76 -3.78
CA TYR A 104 -11.82 -0.73 -5.01
C TYR A 104 -11.64 -2.14 -5.58
N HIS A 105 -11.86 -2.28 -6.88
CA HIS A 105 -11.70 -3.53 -7.62
C HIS A 105 -10.74 -3.31 -8.78
N HIS A 106 -9.88 -4.30 -9.01
CA HIS A 106 -9.08 -4.36 -10.24
C HIS A 106 -9.96 -4.73 -11.43
N ASP A 107 -9.50 -4.42 -12.64
CA ASP A 107 -10.11 -4.93 -13.86
C ASP A 107 -10.01 -6.47 -13.96
N ASP A 108 -10.84 -7.04 -14.84
CA ASP A 108 -10.91 -8.50 -15.03
C ASP A 108 -9.56 -9.11 -15.47
N GLU A 109 -8.79 -8.37 -16.27
CA GLU A 109 -7.49 -8.81 -16.75
C GLU A 109 -6.48 -8.94 -15.61
N THR A 110 -6.35 -7.89 -14.79
CA THR A 110 -5.48 -7.84 -13.61
C THR A 110 -5.90 -8.90 -12.59
N ARG A 111 -7.21 -9.02 -12.31
CA ARG A 111 -7.72 -10.09 -11.42
C ARG A 111 -7.34 -11.47 -11.95
N GLY A 112 -7.60 -11.74 -13.23
CA GLY A 112 -7.28 -13.04 -13.85
C GLY A 112 -5.80 -13.38 -13.79
N GLY A 113 -4.93 -12.39 -14.01
CA GLY A 113 -3.48 -12.53 -13.88
C GLY A 113 -3.04 -12.94 -12.46
N ILE A 114 -3.54 -12.24 -11.43
CA ILE A 114 -3.22 -12.51 -10.03
C ILE A 114 -3.70 -13.91 -9.61
N LEU A 115 -4.96 -14.27 -9.92
CA LEU A 115 -5.51 -15.58 -9.57
C LEU A 115 -4.71 -16.72 -10.22
N LYS A 116 -4.36 -16.57 -11.51
CA LYS A 116 -3.54 -17.55 -12.23
C LYS A 116 -2.15 -17.70 -11.61
N ALA A 117 -1.50 -16.58 -11.27
CA ALA A 117 -0.17 -16.60 -10.66
C ALA A 117 -0.18 -17.27 -9.26
N ALA A 118 -1.22 -16.98 -8.48
CA ALA A 118 -1.41 -17.54 -7.14
C ALA A 118 -1.96 -18.98 -7.15
N GLY A 119 -2.39 -19.51 -8.30
CA GLY A 119 -2.91 -20.87 -8.44
C GLY A 119 -4.38 -21.05 -8.01
N TYR A 120 -5.17 -19.98 -7.98
CA TYR A 120 -6.59 -20.02 -7.64
C TYR A 120 -7.47 -20.20 -8.89
N PRO A 121 -8.57 -20.98 -8.80
CA PRO A 121 -9.56 -21.03 -9.86
C PRO A 121 -10.32 -19.70 -9.97
N SER A 122 -10.77 -19.37 -11.19
CA SER A 122 -11.63 -18.20 -11.42
C SER A 122 -13.12 -18.58 -11.31
N ASP A 123 -13.51 -19.20 -10.19
CA ASP A 123 -14.85 -19.74 -9.93
C ASP A 123 -15.69 -18.92 -8.94
N GLY A 124 -15.15 -17.78 -8.48
CA GLY A 124 -15.79 -16.91 -7.50
C GLY A 124 -15.52 -17.28 -6.04
N SER A 125 -14.66 -18.26 -5.77
CA SER A 125 -14.19 -18.58 -4.40
C SER A 125 -13.34 -17.47 -3.76
N VAL A 126 -12.69 -16.65 -4.58
CA VAL A 126 -11.96 -15.44 -4.16
C VAL A 126 -12.88 -14.24 -4.34
N THR A 127 -13.03 -13.41 -3.30
CA THR A 127 -13.95 -12.24 -3.33
C THR A 127 -13.61 -11.27 -4.45
N GLY A 128 -12.32 -11.20 -4.82
CA GLY A 128 -11.83 -10.38 -5.92
C GLY A 128 -11.76 -8.90 -5.59
N SER A 129 -11.85 -8.53 -4.30
CA SER A 129 -11.52 -7.17 -3.86
C SER A 129 -10.04 -6.88 -4.14
N ALA A 130 -9.71 -5.65 -4.55
CA ALA A 130 -8.32 -5.32 -4.86
C ALA A 130 -7.39 -5.46 -3.64
N VAL A 131 -7.92 -5.31 -2.42
CA VAL A 131 -7.17 -5.52 -1.17
C VAL A 131 -6.78 -6.99 -0.98
N GLU A 132 -7.68 -7.93 -1.28
CA GLU A 132 -7.42 -9.37 -1.23
C GLU A 132 -6.46 -9.80 -2.34
N LEU A 133 -6.72 -9.33 -3.57
CA LEU A 133 -5.88 -9.65 -4.73
C LEU A 133 -4.44 -9.16 -4.56
N ASN A 134 -4.23 -7.95 -4.04
CA ASN A 134 -2.87 -7.45 -3.77
C ASN A 134 -2.14 -8.29 -2.72
N ALA A 135 -2.85 -8.80 -1.71
CA ALA A 135 -2.24 -9.67 -0.70
C ALA A 135 -1.83 -11.02 -1.31
N LEU A 136 -2.67 -11.62 -2.16
CA LEU A 136 -2.33 -12.84 -2.90
C LEU A 136 -1.12 -12.63 -3.81
N ASP A 137 -1.06 -11.50 -4.51
CA ASP A 137 0.07 -11.15 -5.37
C ASP A 137 1.38 -11.00 -4.56
N ASP A 138 1.33 -10.32 -3.41
CA ASP A 138 2.48 -10.19 -2.51
C ASP A 138 2.97 -11.54 -1.97
N TRP A 139 2.07 -12.40 -1.53
CA TRP A 139 2.44 -13.71 -1.00
C TRP A 139 2.99 -14.62 -2.09
N THR A 140 2.45 -14.52 -3.30
CA THR A 140 2.97 -15.22 -4.48
C THR A 140 4.38 -14.76 -4.81
N ALA A 141 4.61 -13.44 -4.82
CA ALA A 141 5.93 -12.87 -5.07
C ALA A 141 6.93 -13.22 -3.96
N PHE A 142 6.52 -13.17 -2.69
CA PHE A 142 7.33 -13.60 -1.55
C PHE A 142 7.71 -15.08 -1.65
N HIS A 143 6.75 -15.96 -1.93
CA HIS A 143 7.01 -17.39 -2.09
C HIS A 143 8.01 -17.64 -3.23
N ALA A 144 7.86 -16.95 -4.36
CA ALA A 144 8.79 -17.06 -5.48
C ALA A 144 10.20 -16.52 -5.16
N GLN A 145 10.31 -15.50 -4.31
CA GLN A 145 11.59 -14.88 -3.96
C GLN A 145 12.36 -15.67 -2.89
N GLU A 146 11.66 -16.19 -1.88
CA GLU A 146 12.28 -16.68 -0.64
C GLU A 146 12.17 -18.20 -0.46
N LEU A 147 11.18 -18.85 -1.08
CA LEU A 147 10.84 -20.25 -0.84
C LEU A 147 11.03 -21.15 -2.07
N ARG A 148 11.50 -20.60 -3.19
CA ARG A 148 11.77 -21.33 -4.43
C ARG A 148 13.24 -21.29 -4.82
#